data_AF-A0A3A8HMW0-F1
#
_entry.id   AF-A0A3A8HMW0-F1
#
_cell.length_a   1.000
_cell.length_b   1.000
_cell.length_c   1.000
_cell.angle_alpha   90.00
_cell.angle_beta   90.00
_cell.angle_gamma   90.00
#
_symmetry.space_group_name_H-M   'P 1'
#
loop_
_entity.id
_entity.type
_entity.pdbx_description
1 polymer ?
#
loop_
_entity_poly.entity_id
_entity_poly.type
_entity_poly.pdbx_seq_one_letter_code
_entity_poly.pdbx_strand_id
1 'polypeptide(L)' 'MSHEKRIRVAALFVLAGLLVQLFARFAWSPLAFVVSTAVGVPLVLLGILLYAITVWRILKEQKAL' A
#
# COMPACT_ATOMS: atom_id res chain seq x y z
N MET A 1 -3.94 14.98 -11.09
CA MET A 1 -4.60 13.67 -10.82
C MET A 1 -5.60 13.90 -9.69
N SER A 2 -6.88 13.54 -9.85
CA SER A 2 -7.90 13.70 -8.79
C SER A 2 -7.51 12.94 -7.52
N HIS A 3 -7.93 13.44 -6.36
CA HIS A 3 -7.75 12.78 -5.05
C HIS A 3 -8.25 11.33 -5.08
N GLU A 4 -9.39 11.08 -5.71
CA GLU A 4 -9.95 9.73 -5.88
C GLU A 4 -9.00 8.80 -6.66
N LYS A 5 -8.37 9.31 -7.73
CA LYS A 5 -7.42 8.52 -8.52
C LYS A 5 -6.18 8.17 -7.70
N ARG A 6 -5.70 9.08 -6.85
CA ARG A 6 -4.57 8.82 -5.95
C ARG A 6 -4.92 7.80 -4.88
N ILE A 7 -6.11 7.88 -4.30
CA ILE A 7 -6.61 6.90 -3.33
C ILE A 7 -6.72 5.51 -3.99
N ARG A 8 -7.24 5.42 -5.23
CA ARG A 8 -7.29 4.16 -5.98
C ARG A 8 -5.90 3.58 -6.22
N VAL A 9 -4.93 4.39 -6.63
CA VAL A 9 -3.55 3.94 -6.81
C VAL A 9 -2.95 3.45 -5.49
N ALA A 10 -3.13 4.18 -4.40
CA ALA A 10 -2.69 3.76 -3.08
C ALA A 10 -3.29 2.41 -2.66
N ALA A 11 -4.60 2.22 -2.88
CA ALA A 11 -5.28 0.96 -2.61
C ALA A 11 -4.74 -0.19 -3.48
N LEU A 12 -4.40 0.06 -4.76
CA LEU A 12 -3.78 -0.94 -5.63
C LEU A 12 -2.41 -1.39 -5.11
N PHE A 13 -1.58 -0.46 -4.63
CA PHE A 13 -0.29 -0.80 -4.02
C PHE A 13 -0.45 -1.67 -2.77
N VAL A 14 -1.37 -1.30 -1.88
CA VAL A 14 -1.67 -2.11 -0.68
C VAL A 14 -2.16 -3.49 -1.09
N LEU A 15 -3.12 -3.57 -2.01
CA LEU A 15 -3.72 -4.83 -2.44
C LEU A 15 -2.68 -5.74 -3.11
N ALA A 16 -1.81 -5.20 -3.96
CA ALA A 16 -0.72 -5.95 -4.57
C ALA A 16 0.26 -6.49 -3.50
N GLY A 17 0.65 -5.67 -2.53
CA GLY A 17 1.52 -6.11 -1.43
C GLY A 17 0.88 -7.22 -0.57
N LEU A 18 -0.41 -7.08 -0.25
CA LEU A 18 -1.17 -8.10 0.50
C LEU A 18 -1.30 -9.40 -0.29
N LEU A 19 -1.52 -9.34 -1.61
CA LEU A 19 -1.54 -10.54 -2.45
C LEU A 19 -0.19 -11.26 -2.43
N VAL A 20 0.92 -10.54 -2.53
CA VAL A 20 2.27 -11.13 -2.43
C VAL A 20 2.44 -11.86 -1.09
N GLN A 21 2.05 -11.23 0.01
CA GLN A 21 2.14 -11.84 1.35
C GLN A 21 1.22 -13.07 1.49
N LEU A 22 0.01 -13.00 0.92
CA LEU A 22 -0.95 -14.10 0.92
C LEU A 22 -0.43 -15.31 0.13
N PHE A 23 0.11 -15.09 -1.07
CA PHE A 23 0.73 -16.15 -1.87
C PHE A 23 1.97 -16.74 -1.18
N ALA A 24 2.80 -15.89 -0.56
CA ALA A 24 3.93 -16.35 0.23
C ALA A 24 3.51 -17.21 1.43
N ARG A 25 2.32 -16.98 1.98
CA ARG A 25 1.74 -17.81 3.04
C ARG A 25 1.27 -19.17 2.52
N PHE A 26 0.67 -19.23 1.34
CA PHE A 26 0.22 -20.49 0.71
C PHE A 26 1.39 -21.36 0.24
N ALA A 27 2.44 -20.76 -0.32
CA ALA A 27 3.64 -21.44 -0.80
C ALA A 27 4.82 -21.26 0.19
N TRP A 28 4.57 -21.55 1.47
CA TRP A 28 5.54 -21.25 2.52
C TRP A 28 6.91 -21.90 2.25
N SER A 29 7.93 -21.05 2.22
CA SER A 29 9.34 -21.41 2.11
C SER A 29 10.19 -20.24 2.63
N PRO A 30 11.47 -20.46 2.97
CA PRO A 30 12.37 -19.36 3.34
C PRO A 30 12.46 -18.26 2.26
N LEU A 31 12.45 -18.66 0.99
CA LEU A 31 12.46 -17.72 -0.13
C LEU A 31 11.16 -16.91 -0.21
N ALA A 32 10.01 -17.56 -0.02
CA ALA A 32 8.71 -16.88 0.01
C ALA A 32 8.63 -15.86 1.16
N PHE A 33 9.23 -16.15 2.32
CA PHE A 33 9.35 -15.18 3.42
C PHE A 33 10.17 -13.94 3.02
N VAL A 34 11.31 -14.14 2.34
CA VAL A 34 12.13 -13.05 1.82
C VAL A 34 11.34 -12.21 0.81
N VAL A 35 10.63 -12.83 -0.13
CA VAL A 35 9.79 -12.12 -1.11
C VAL A 35 8.67 -11.34 -0.43
N SER A 36 7.97 -11.96 0.53
CA SER A 36 6.93 -11.32 1.33
C SER A 36 7.45 -10.06 2.05
N THR A 37 8.64 -10.15 2.63
CA THR A 37 9.24 -9.06 3.42
C THR A 37 9.87 -7.99 2.54
N ALA A 38 10.58 -8.38 1.48
CA ALA A 38 11.31 -7.45 0.62
C ALA A 38 10.44 -6.79 -0.47
N VAL A 39 9.31 -7.40 -0.83
CA VAL A 39 8.40 -6.88 -1.87
C VAL A 39 7.03 -6.56 -1.29
N GLY A 40 6.41 -7.52 -0.60
CA GLY A 40 5.06 -7.37 -0.05
C GLY A 40 4.96 -6.23 0.96
N VAL A 41 5.84 -6.21 1.97
CA VAL A 41 5.84 -5.16 3.00
C VAL A 41 6.10 -3.76 2.40
N PRO A 42 7.12 -3.52 1.56
CA PRO A 42 7.32 -2.22 0.92
C PRO A 42 6.14 -1.75 0.06
N LEU A 43 5.49 -2.64 -0.69
CA LEU A 43 4.30 -2.30 -1.47
C LEU A 43 3.15 -1.81 -0.58
N VAL A 44 2.91 -2.50 0.55
CA VAL A 44 1.90 -2.08 1.53
C VAL A 44 2.27 -0.73 2.13
N LEU A 45 3.51 -0.54 2.56
CA LEU A 45 3.96 0.72 3.16
C LEU A 45 3.87 1.90 2.18
N LEU A 46 4.26 1.70 0.92
CA LEU A 46 4.13 2.72 -0.13
C LEU A 46 2.67 3.10 -0.37
N GLY A 47 1.78 2.10 -0.44
CA GLY A 47 0.34 2.35 -0.59
C GLY A 47 -0.23 3.14 0.59
N ILE A 48 0.09 2.74 1.83
CA ILE A 48 -0.34 3.46 3.04
C ILE A 48 0.21 4.89 3.06
N LEU A 49 1.47 5.09 2.71
CA LEU A 49 2.09 6.41 2.68
C LEU A 49 1.42 7.33 1.65
N LEU A 50 1.18 6.83 0.44
CA LEU A 50 0.46 7.57 -0.60
C LEU A 50 -0.96 7.94 -0.18
N TYR A 51 -1.66 7.01 0.49
CA TYR A 51 -2.98 7.27 1.05
C TYR A 51 -2.91 8.36 2.13
N ALA A 52 -2.02 8.23 3.10
CA ALA A 52 -1.84 9.19 4.19
C ALA A 52 -1.51 10.59 3.68
N ILE A 53 -0.59 10.72 2.71
CA ILE A 53 -0.25 12.00 2.07
C ILE A 53 -1.47 12.59 1.36
N THR A 54 -2.26 11.75 0.67
CA THR A 54 -3.46 12.22 -0.04
C THR A 54 -4.52 12.71 0.93
N VAL A 55 -4.80 11.96 2.00
CA VAL A 55 -5.74 12.36 3.06
C VAL A 55 -5.28 13.62 3.77
N TRP A 56 -4.00 13.71 4.14
CA TRP A 56 -3.42 14.91 4.76
C TRP A 56 -3.63 16.15 3.88
N ARG A 57 -3.43 16.02 2.58
CA ARG A 57 -3.65 17.09 1.61
C ARG A 57 -5.12 17.50 1.53
N ILE A 58 -6.05 16.55 1.51
CA ILE A 58 -7.49 16.82 1.52
C ILE A 58 -7.89 17.59 2.79
N LEU A 59 -7.44 17.13 3.97
CA LEU A 59 -7.75 17.77 5.24
C LEU A 59 -7.22 19.21 5.30
N LYS A 60 -6.00 19.44 4.81
CA LYS A 60 -5.42 20.78 4.69
C LYS A 60 -6.21 21.68 3.73
N GLU A 61 -6.66 21.15 2.60
CA GLU A 61 -7.48 21.87 1.63
C GLU A 61 -8.86 22.23 2.21
N GLN A 62 -9.41 21.39 3.09
CA GLN A 62 -10.69 21.62 3.78
C GLN A 62 -10.58 22.49 5.05
N LYS A 63 -9.38 22.97 5.43
CA LYS A 63 -9.12 23.70 6.69
C LYS A 63 -9.58 22.93 7.93
N ALA A 64 -9.59 21.60 7.85
CA ALA A 64 -9.90 20.72 8.98
C ALA A 64 -8.67 20.44 9.87
N LEU A 65 -7.51 21.03 9.52
CA LEU A 65 -6.22 21.01 10.20
C LEU A 65 -5.60 22.41 10.16
#